data_AF-A0A1J5KZ54-F1
#
_entry.id   AF-A0A1J5KZ54-F1
#
_cell.length_a   1.000
_cell.length_b   1.000
_cell.length_c   1.000
_cell.angle_alpha   90.00
_cell.angle_beta   90.00
_cell.angle_gamma   90.00
#
_symmetry.space_group_name_H-M   'P 1'
#
loop_
_entity.id
_entity.type
_entity.pdbx_description
1 polymer ?
#
loop_
_entity_poly.entity_id
_entity_poly.type
_entity_poly.pdbx_seq_one_letter_code
_entity_poly.pdbx_strand_id
1 'polypeptide(L)'
;MKKLILSAIVSISTLASVTNITDTITQQYKRDFKDLCYVDESPEKYSISDIATLYQFTCMYAAYNISSVFYIEEKGSITSLTFSAPRVSDGKIAGFSSSPYLTGAMFDASTKEITTYTKYRGIGDAYDSLTYKYLNTDEGFSLVKFEVDDSYDGEINPTIIRDYSK
;
A
#
# COMPACT_ATOMS: atom_id res chain seq x y z
N MET A 1 54.07 -18.25 -46.12
CA MET A 1 53.77 -17.90 -44.71
C MET A 1 52.68 -16.84 -44.72
N LYS A 2 51.46 -17.22 -44.30
CA LYS A 2 50.24 -16.40 -44.31
C LYS A 2 50.17 -15.56 -43.03
N LYS A 3 49.83 -14.27 -43.12
CA LYS A 3 49.29 -13.48 -42.00
C LYS A 3 47.91 -12.98 -42.40
N LEU A 4 46.87 -13.65 -41.90
CA LEU A 4 45.51 -13.09 -41.85
C LEU A 4 45.47 -12.15 -40.63
N ILE A 5 45.05 -10.91 -40.86
CA ILE A 5 44.69 -9.97 -39.80
C ILE A 5 43.22 -10.22 -39.49
N LEU A 6 42.94 -10.76 -38.32
CA LEU A 6 41.58 -11.01 -37.83
C LEU A 6 41.08 -9.73 -37.13
N SER A 7 40.11 -9.04 -37.72
CA SER A 7 39.40 -7.93 -37.10
C SER A 7 38.51 -8.48 -35.99
N ALA A 8 38.74 -8.04 -34.74
CA ALA A 8 37.90 -8.39 -33.60
C ALA A 8 36.64 -7.52 -33.64
N ILE A 9 35.52 -8.12 -34.01
CA ILE A 9 34.19 -7.54 -33.83
C ILE A 9 33.87 -7.65 -32.33
N VAL A 10 33.98 -6.53 -31.61
CA VAL A 10 33.44 -6.43 -30.25
C VAL A 10 31.91 -6.36 -30.38
N SER A 11 31.27 -7.50 -30.18
CA SER A 11 29.82 -7.55 -29.99
C SER A 11 29.51 -6.96 -28.63
N ILE A 12 29.09 -5.70 -28.60
CA ILE A 12 28.46 -5.11 -27.42
C ILE A 12 27.09 -5.77 -27.28
N SER A 13 27.04 -6.89 -26.57
CA SER A 13 25.77 -7.41 -26.07
C SER A 13 25.27 -6.42 -25.02
N THR A 14 24.33 -5.56 -25.40
CA THR A 14 23.46 -4.88 -24.44
C THR A 14 22.72 -5.94 -23.64
N LEU A 15 23.28 -6.30 -22.48
CA LEU A 15 22.53 -6.87 -21.36
C LEU A 15 21.52 -5.79 -20.96
N ALA A 16 20.35 -5.79 -21.59
CA ALA A 16 19.18 -5.21 -20.96
C ALA A 16 19.03 -5.99 -19.66
N SER A 17 19.36 -5.36 -18.52
CA SER A 17 19.12 -5.95 -17.22
C SER A 17 17.65 -6.32 -17.18
N VAL A 18 17.33 -7.60 -16.99
CA VAL A 18 15.99 -8.00 -16.57
C VAL A 18 15.83 -7.43 -15.17
N THR A 19 15.38 -6.17 -15.08
CA THR A 19 15.19 -5.51 -13.80
C THR A 19 14.11 -6.28 -13.06
N ASN A 20 14.43 -6.77 -11.87
CA ASN A 20 13.45 -7.45 -11.05
C ASN A 20 12.28 -6.48 -10.80
N ILE A 21 11.04 -6.96 -10.91
CA ILE A 21 9.84 -6.15 -10.69
C ILE A 21 9.87 -5.51 -9.29
N THR A 22 10.37 -6.25 -8.29
CA THR A 22 10.54 -5.75 -6.92
C THR A 22 11.55 -4.59 -6.88
N ASP A 23 12.66 -4.67 -7.62
CA ASP A 23 13.65 -3.58 -7.70
C ASP A 23 13.04 -2.35 -8.38
N THR A 24 12.27 -2.57 -9.44
CA THR A 24 11.58 -1.49 -10.18
C THR A 24 10.59 -0.76 -9.26
N ILE A 25 9.77 -1.49 -8.53
CA ILE A 25 8.82 -0.92 -7.56
C ILE A 25 9.57 -0.23 -6.41
N THR A 26 10.66 -0.81 -5.92
CA THR A 26 11.46 -0.20 -4.84
C THR A 26 12.08 1.13 -5.29
N GLN A 27 12.60 1.21 -6.52
CA GLN A 27 13.10 2.48 -7.06
C GLN A 27 11.97 3.50 -7.26
N GLN A 28 10.79 3.03 -7.68
CA GLN A 28 9.61 3.86 -7.81
C GLN A 28 9.15 4.42 -6.47
N TYR A 29 9.08 3.60 -5.42
CA TYR A 29 8.83 4.01 -4.03
C TYR A 29 9.82 5.08 -3.56
N LYS A 30 11.13 4.81 -3.72
CA LYS A 30 12.19 5.76 -3.32
C LYS A 30 12.11 7.08 -4.07
N ARG A 31 11.58 7.08 -5.30
CA ARG A 31 11.36 8.29 -6.10
C ARG A 31 10.12 9.06 -5.63
N ASP A 32 8.98 8.37 -5.50
CA ASP A 32 7.69 8.99 -5.22
C ASP A 32 7.62 9.54 -3.78
N PHE A 33 8.31 8.89 -2.84
CA PHE A 33 8.22 9.18 -1.41
C PHE A 33 9.55 9.62 -0.78
N LYS A 34 10.54 10.03 -1.58
CA LYS A 34 11.90 10.39 -1.15
C LYS A 34 11.97 11.28 0.10
N ASP A 35 11.07 12.25 0.19
CA ASP A 35 11.06 13.26 1.25
C ASP A 35 9.91 13.06 2.26
N LEU A 36 9.13 11.97 2.10
CA LEU A 36 7.91 11.71 2.89
C LEU A 36 8.04 10.42 3.72
N CYS A 37 8.65 9.37 3.17
CA CYS A 37 8.93 8.13 3.86
C CYS A 37 10.41 8.07 4.24
N TYR A 38 10.70 7.66 5.47
CA TYR A 38 12.07 7.57 5.98
C TYR A 38 12.48 6.14 6.36
N VAL A 39 11.55 5.18 6.27
CA VAL A 39 11.84 3.75 6.46
C VAL A 39 12.32 3.16 5.13
N ASP A 40 13.50 2.55 5.16
CA ASP A 40 14.13 1.89 4.00
C ASP A 40 14.18 0.38 4.23
N GLU A 41 12.99 -0.22 4.32
CA GLU A 41 12.79 -1.66 4.44
C GLU A 41 12.33 -2.24 3.10
N SER A 42 12.57 -3.54 2.90
CA SER A 42 12.01 -4.24 1.74
C SER A 42 10.48 -4.35 1.89
N PRO A 43 9.71 -4.27 0.80
CA PRO A 43 8.26 -4.38 0.90
C PRO A 43 7.85 -5.79 1.31
N GLU A 44 6.79 -5.86 2.10
CA GLU A 44 6.01 -7.09 2.23
C GLU A 44 5.25 -7.33 0.92
N LYS A 45 5.10 -8.60 0.53
CA LYS A 45 4.51 -8.98 -0.76
C LYS A 45 3.37 -9.97 -0.55
N TYR A 46 2.24 -9.70 -1.17
CA TYR A 46 1.04 -10.52 -1.04
C TYR A 46 0.48 -10.86 -2.42
N SER A 47 0.24 -12.14 -2.69
CA SER A 47 -0.50 -12.56 -3.88
C SER A 47 -1.99 -12.29 -3.65
N ILE A 48 -2.58 -11.42 -4.48
CA ILE A 48 -4.02 -11.13 -4.46
C ILE A 48 -4.76 -12.10 -5.40
N SER A 49 -4.12 -12.45 -6.51
CA SER A 49 -4.57 -13.42 -7.51
C SER A 49 -3.37 -13.97 -8.29
N ASP A 50 -3.62 -14.86 -9.26
CA ASP A 50 -2.60 -15.39 -10.17
C ASP A 50 -1.90 -14.30 -11.02
N ILE A 51 -2.51 -13.12 -11.14
CA ILE A 51 -2.04 -12.04 -12.00
C ILE A 51 -1.76 -10.73 -11.25
N ALA A 52 -1.96 -10.70 -9.93
CA ALA A 52 -1.89 -9.47 -9.13
C ALA A 52 -1.11 -9.69 -7.83
N THR A 53 -0.10 -8.86 -7.60
CA THR A 53 0.72 -8.86 -6.38
C THR A 53 0.67 -7.49 -5.72
N LEU A 54 0.33 -7.45 -4.43
CA LEU A 54 0.40 -6.26 -3.58
C LEU A 54 1.79 -6.13 -2.97
N TYR A 55 2.32 -4.91 -2.95
CA TYR A 55 3.55 -4.54 -2.29
C TYR A 55 3.22 -3.50 -1.23
N GLN A 56 3.51 -3.81 0.03
CA GLN A 56 3.33 -2.93 1.18
C GLN A 56 4.69 -2.46 1.67
N PHE A 57 4.95 -1.17 1.60
CA PHE A 57 6.14 -0.55 2.15
C PHE A 57 5.80 0.12 3.48
N THR A 58 6.48 -0.28 4.54
CA THR A 58 6.54 0.55 5.75
C THR A 58 7.15 1.90 5.37
N CYS A 59 6.42 2.98 5.62
CA CYS A 59 6.83 4.32 5.21
C CYS A 59 7.38 5.14 6.39
N MET A 60 6.66 5.10 7.52
CA MET A 60 7.00 5.87 8.72
C MET A 60 6.44 5.24 9.99
N TYR A 61 7.15 5.47 11.10
CA TYR A 61 6.68 5.23 12.46
C TYR A 61 6.22 6.55 13.10
N ALA A 62 5.09 6.54 13.80
CA ALA A 62 4.55 7.72 14.46
C ALA A 62 3.93 7.32 15.80
N ALA A 63 4.71 7.46 16.89
CA ALA A 63 4.34 6.95 18.20
C ALA A 63 3.99 5.45 18.14
N TYR A 64 2.74 5.08 18.40
CA TYR A 64 2.22 3.71 18.36
C TYR A 64 1.59 3.34 17.01
N ASN A 65 1.71 4.20 15.99
CA ASN A 65 1.20 3.98 14.65
C ASN A 65 2.33 3.71 13.68
N ILE A 66 2.06 2.83 12.71
CA ILE A 66 2.93 2.55 11.57
C ILE A 66 2.14 2.90 10.32
N SER A 67 2.67 3.74 9.45
CA SER A 67 2.02 4.06 8.19
C SER A 67 2.73 3.38 7.04
N SER A 68 1.94 2.88 6.10
CA SER A 68 2.40 2.15 4.92
C SER A 68 1.90 2.81 3.64
N VAL A 69 2.67 2.65 2.57
CA VAL A 69 2.25 2.97 1.19
C VAL A 69 2.19 1.68 0.37
N PHE A 70 1.35 1.67 -0.65
CA PHE A 70 1.04 0.45 -1.40
C PHE A 70 1.25 0.64 -2.89
N TYR A 71 1.76 -0.43 -3.51
CA TYR A 71 1.77 -0.60 -4.95
C TYR A 71 1.11 -1.91 -5.29
N ILE A 72 0.42 -1.96 -6.43
CA ILE A 72 -0.04 -3.19 -7.02
C ILE A 72 0.69 -3.41 -8.33
N GLU A 73 1.15 -4.64 -8.54
CA GLU A 73 1.62 -5.09 -9.84
C GLU A 73 0.62 -6.06 -10.43
N GLU A 74 0.19 -5.76 -11.66
CA GLU A 74 -0.75 -6.58 -12.40
C GLU A 74 -0.30 -6.72 -13.85
N LYS A 75 -0.05 -7.97 -14.29
CA LYS A 75 0.39 -8.28 -15.67
C LYS A 75 1.57 -7.41 -16.15
N GLY A 76 2.53 -7.14 -15.27
CA GLY A 76 3.71 -6.31 -15.52
C GLY A 76 3.48 -4.80 -15.39
N SER A 77 2.25 -4.34 -15.14
CA SER A 77 1.94 -2.94 -14.89
C SER A 77 2.02 -2.65 -13.40
N ILE A 78 2.77 -1.61 -13.03
CA ILE A 78 2.94 -1.17 -11.64
C ILE A 78 2.10 0.09 -11.43
N THR A 79 1.24 0.06 -10.41
CA THR A 79 0.39 1.19 -10.03
C THR A 79 0.57 1.51 -8.55
N SER A 80 0.83 2.78 -8.23
CA SER A 80 0.77 3.26 -6.83
C SER A 80 -0.70 3.37 -6.42
N LEU A 81 -1.04 2.84 -5.25
CA LEU A 81 -2.41 2.90 -4.75
C LEU A 81 -2.63 4.16 -3.92
N THR A 82 -3.83 4.72 -4.08
CA THR A 82 -4.36 5.74 -3.18
C THR A 82 -5.73 5.31 -2.71
N PHE A 83 -6.06 5.65 -1.47
CA PHE A 83 -7.24 5.16 -0.78
C PHE A 83 -8.19 6.30 -0.45
N SER A 84 -9.49 6.02 -0.51
CA SER A 84 -10.49 6.96 -0.04
C SER A 84 -10.44 7.08 1.49
N ALA A 85 -10.23 8.30 1.99
CA ALA A 85 -10.17 8.62 3.40
C ALA A 85 -11.40 9.48 3.78
N PRO A 86 -12.41 8.92 4.48
CA PRO A 86 -13.57 9.67 4.95
C PRO A 86 -13.16 10.79 5.90
N ARG A 87 -13.86 11.93 5.81
CA ARG A 87 -13.82 12.99 6.81
C ARG A 87 -15.14 12.98 7.58
N VAL A 88 -15.07 12.89 8.90
CA VAL A 88 -16.25 12.88 9.76
C VAL A 88 -16.52 14.26 10.34
N SER A 89 -17.80 14.65 10.37
CA SER A 89 -18.31 15.79 11.12
C SER A 89 -19.62 15.35 11.79
N ASP A 90 -19.75 15.61 13.09
CA ASP A 90 -20.96 15.30 13.87
C ASP A 90 -21.46 13.85 13.69
N GLY A 91 -20.53 12.88 13.73
CA GLY A 91 -20.83 11.45 13.60
C GLY A 91 -21.26 11.01 12.19
N LYS A 92 -21.11 11.86 11.18
CA LYS A 92 -21.46 11.54 9.79
C LYS A 92 -20.28 11.80 8.85
N ILE A 93 -20.21 11.03 7.76
CA ILE A 93 -19.26 11.30 6.67
C ILE A 93 -19.66 12.62 6.00
N ALA A 94 -18.81 13.63 6.14
CA ALA A 94 -18.95 14.95 5.53
C ALA A 94 -18.26 15.05 4.16
N GLY A 95 -17.39 14.09 3.83
CA GLY A 95 -16.74 14.00 2.53
C GLY A 95 -15.60 13.00 2.52
N PHE A 96 -14.84 12.99 1.42
CA PHE A 96 -13.68 12.12 1.23
C PHE A 96 -12.46 12.91 0.78
N SER A 97 -11.30 12.39 1.12
CA SER A 97 -9.99 12.75 0.57
C SER A 97 -9.38 11.51 -0.09
N SER A 98 -8.33 11.71 -0.88
CA SER A 98 -7.43 10.63 -1.29
C SER A 98 -6.20 10.63 -0.39
N SER A 99 -5.80 9.46 0.10
CA SER A 99 -4.58 9.26 0.90
C SER A 99 -3.71 8.18 0.27
N PRO A 100 -2.42 8.43 0.00
CA PRO A 100 -1.49 7.37 -0.38
C PRO A 100 -1.01 6.54 0.82
N TYR A 101 -1.30 6.99 2.06
CA TYR A 101 -0.90 6.34 3.29
C TYR A 101 -2.08 5.68 3.97
N LEU A 102 -1.85 4.49 4.52
CA LEU A 102 -2.74 3.85 5.49
C LEU A 102 -1.97 3.57 6.78
N THR A 103 -2.63 3.83 7.92
CA THR A 103 -2.02 3.67 9.24
C THR A 103 -2.52 2.40 9.91
N GLY A 104 -1.62 1.61 10.49
CA GLY A 104 -1.94 0.32 11.09
C GLY A 104 -2.53 -0.66 10.08
N ALA A 105 -2.06 -0.60 8.82
CA ALA A 105 -2.63 -1.35 7.73
C ALA A 105 -2.15 -2.81 7.71
N MET A 106 -3.09 -3.73 7.57
CA MET A 106 -2.83 -5.17 7.40
C MET A 106 -3.65 -5.71 6.24
N PHE A 107 -3.05 -6.57 5.42
CA PHE A 107 -3.72 -7.26 4.32
C PHE A 107 -4.10 -8.69 4.70
N ASP A 108 -5.35 -9.09 4.43
CA ASP A 108 -5.85 -10.45 4.53
C ASP A 108 -6.07 -11.03 3.12
N ALA A 109 -5.27 -12.02 2.75
CA ALA A 109 -5.34 -12.67 1.43
C ALA A 109 -6.62 -13.50 1.23
N SER A 110 -7.25 -13.97 2.32
CA SER A 110 -8.46 -14.80 2.23
C SER A 110 -9.70 -13.97 1.88
N THR A 111 -9.79 -12.75 2.41
CA THR A 111 -10.89 -11.81 2.12
C THR A 111 -10.53 -10.80 1.03
N LYS A 112 -9.24 -10.69 0.70
CA LYS A 112 -8.63 -9.69 -0.19
C LYS A 112 -8.88 -8.28 0.31
N GLU A 113 -8.71 -8.08 1.61
CA GLU A 113 -9.00 -6.83 2.28
C GLU A 113 -7.76 -6.22 2.93
N ILE A 114 -7.64 -4.90 2.85
CA ILE A 114 -6.74 -4.13 3.70
C ILE A 114 -7.58 -3.53 4.81
N THR A 115 -7.24 -3.81 6.06
CA THR A 115 -7.85 -3.18 7.23
C THR A 115 -6.84 -2.28 7.92
N THR A 116 -7.27 -1.07 8.26
CA THR A 116 -6.45 -0.11 9.03
C THR A 116 -6.82 -0.14 10.50
N TYR A 117 -5.89 0.29 11.34
CA TYR A 117 -6.15 0.51 12.75
C TYR A 117 -5.37 1.75 13.19
N THR A 118 -6.00 2.90 13.05
CA THR A 118 -5.38 4.20 13.31
C THR A 118 -5.69 4.62 14.73
N LYS A 119 -4.73 4.48 15.65
CA LYS A 119 -4.91 4.89 17.04
C LYS A 119 -4.87 6.41 17.17
N TYR A 120 -5.78 6.97 17.97
CA TYR A 120 -5.78 8.39 18.33
C TYR A 120 -4.79 8.70 19.46
N ARG A 121 -4.51 9.98 19.69
CA ARG A 121 -3.71 10.42 20.85
C ARG A 121 -4.53 10.35 22.12
N GLY A 122 -3.97 9.71 23.15
CA GLY A 122 -4.58 9.68 24.48
C GLY A 122 -4.26 8.41 25.25
N ILE A 123 -4.87 8.32 26.43
CA ILE A 123 -4.97 7.09 27.21
C ILE A 123 -6.25 6.38 26.74
N GLY A 124 -6.17 5.08 26.49
CA GLY A 124 -7.28 4.27 26.00
C GLY A 124 -7.09 3.85 24.55
N ASP A 125 -7.85 2.85 24.14
CA ASP A 125 -7.76 2.23 22.83
C ASP A 125 -8.64 2.95 21.81
N ALA A 126 -8.69 4.28 21.80
CA ALA A 126 -9.48 5.01 20.80
C ALA A 126 -8.83 4.94 19.40
N TYR A 127 -9.63 4.65 18.38
CA TYR A 127 -9.14 4.44 17.01
C TYR A 127 -10.22 4.68 15.95
N ASP A 128 -9.76 4.78 14.71
CA ASP A 128 -10.57 4.50 13.54
C ASP A 128 -10.06 3.29 12.75
N SER A 129 -10.97 2.58 12.11
CA SER A 129 -10.69 1.42 11.28
C SER A 129 -11.43 1.53 9.95
N LEU A 130 -10.69 1.35 8.86
CA LEU A 130 -11.18 1.35 7.50
C LEU A 130 -10.85 0.01 6.86
N THR A 131 -11.85 -0.63 6.25
CA THR A 131 -11.65 -1.85 5.48
C THR A 131 -11.83 -1.54 4.00
N TYR A 132 -10.81 -1.83 3.22
CA TYR A 132 -10.81 -1.72 1.77
C TYR A 132 -10.78 -3.11 1.15
N LYS A 133 -11.67 -3.38 0.20
CA LYS A 133 -11.71 -4.66 -0.51
C LYS A 133 -11.17 -4.50 -1.92
N TYR A 134 -10.33 -5.44 -2.34
CA TYR A 134 -9.92 -5.53 -3.73
C TYR A 134 -11.08 -6.09 -4.58
N LEU A 135 -11.56 -5.31 -5.54
CA LEU A 135 -12.74 -5.66 -6.35
C LEU A 135 -12.42 -6.26 -7.72
N ASN A 136 -11.14 -6.56 -8.02
CA ASN A 136 -10.65 -6.94 -9.35
C ASN A 136 -11.10 -5.95 -10.46
N THR A 137 -11.23 -4.67 -10.11
CA THR A 137 -11.52 -3.58 -11.06
C THR A 137 -10.25 -2.79 -11.32
N ASP A 138 -10.22 -2.01 -12.41
CA ASP A 138 -9.10 -1.11 -12.75
C ASP A 138 -8.78 -0.08 -11.64
N GLU A 139 -9.69 0.09 -10.67
CA GLU A 139 -9.58 1.03 -9.55
C GLU A 139 -8.95 0.41 -8.28
N GLY A 140 -8.63 -0.89 -8.30
CA GLY A 140 -7.93 -1.57 -7.22
C GLY A 140 -8.79 -1.81 -5.97
N PHE A 141 -8.51 -1.06 -4.89
CA PHE A 141 -9.12 -1.25 -3.57
C PHE A 141 -10.21 -0.21 -3.29
N SER A 142 -11.40 -0.68 -2.91
CA SER A 142 -12.56 0.17 -2.58
C SER A 142 -12.91 0.09 -1.10
N LEU A 143 -13.22 1.23 -0.48
CA LEU A 143 -13.68 1.28 0.91
C LEU A 143 -15.03 0.55 1.04
N VAL A 144 -15.08 -0.46 1.91
CA VAL A 144 -16.31 -1.22 2.18
C VAL A 144 -16.82 -1.05 3.61
N LYS A 145 -15.96 -0.67 4.56
CA LYS A 145 -16.38 -0.49 5.96
C LYS A 145 -15.58 0.62 6.63
N PHE A 146 -16.26 1.40 7.47
CA PHE A 146 -15.65 2.43 8.29
C PHE A 146 -16.26 2.43 9.69
N GLU A 147 -15.38 2.29 10.68
CA GLU A 147 -15.68 2.15 12.11
C GLU A 147 -14.85 3.14 12.93
N VAL A 148 -15.45 3.65 14.01
CA VAL A 148 -14.79 4.57 14.94
C VAL A 148 -15.09 4.14 16.37
N ASP A 149 -14.06 4.08 17.19
CA ASP A 149 -14.15 4.03 18.64
C ASP A 149 -13.48 5.29 19.21
N ASP A 150 -14.29 6.24 19.67
CA ASP A 150 -13.84 7.49 20.27
C ASP A 150 -14.25 7.60 21.75
N SER A 151 -14.50 6.46 22.40
CA SER A 151 -14.97 6.38 23.79
C SER A 151 -13.86 6.66 24.83
N TYR A 152 -12.62 6.31 24.51
CA TYR A 152 -11.45 6.36 25.41
C TYR A 152 -11.65 5.60 26.74
N ASP A 153 -12.56 4.62 26.78
CA ASP A 153 -12.88 3.87 28.00
C ASP A 153 -11.97 2.66 28.24
N GLY A 154 -11.15 2.30 27.25
CA GLY A 154 -10.23 1.16 27.29
C GLY A 154 -10.87 -0.16 26.85
N GLU A 155 -12.14 -0.13 26.44
CA GLU A 155 -12.82 -1.23 25.78
C GLU A 155 -12.75 -1.06 24.26
N ILE A 156 -12.95 -2.14 23.51
CA ILE A 156 -13.04 -2.11 22.04
C ILE A 156 -14.52 -2.24 21.67
N ASN A 157 -15.20 -1.13 21.45
CA ASN A 157 -16.64 -1.06 21.21
C ASN A 157 -17.01 -0.11 20.04
N PRO A 158 -16.43 -0.31 18.84
CA PRO A 158 -16.56 0.63 17.74
C PRO A 158 -18.00 0.79 17.25
N THR A 159 -18.34 2.02 16.86
CA THR A 159 -19.56 2.33 16.11
C THR A 159 -19.30 2.24 14.61
N ILE A 160 -20.17 1.51 13.90
CA ILE A 160 -20.15 1.46 12.43
C ILE A 160 -20.71 2.77 11.89
N ILE A 161 -19.83 3.58 11.30
CA ILE A 161 -20.22 4.81 10.58
C ILE A 161 -20.77 4.47 9.19
N ARG A 162 -20.18 3.47 8.53
CA ARG A 162 -20.60 2.99 7.22
C ARG A 162 -20.21 1.54 6.96
N ASP A 163 -21.10 0.82 6.29
CA ASP A 163 -20.87 -0.55 5.81
C ASP A 163 -21.53 -0.69 4.44
N TYR A 164 -20.71 -0.83 3.40
CA TYR A 164 -21.12 -1.04 2.01
C TYR A 164 -21.03 -2.52 1.60
N SER A 165 -20.69 -3.41 2.52
CA SER A 165 -20.66 -4.86 2.27
C SER A 165 -22.05 -5.50 2.39
N LYS A 166 -23.05 -4.73 2.82
CA LYS A 166 -24.43 -5.14 3.05
C LYS A 166 -25.41 -4.47 2.09
#